data_AF-A0A1Y4AHY3-F1
#
_entry.id   AF-A0A1Y4AHY3-F1
#
_cell.length_a   1.000
_cell.length_b   1.000
_cell.length_c   1.000
_cell.angle_alpha   90.00
_cell.angle_beta   90.00
_cell.angle_gamma   90.00
#
_symmetry.space_group_name_H-M   'P 1'
#
loop_
_entity.id
_entity.type
_entity.pdbx_description
1 polymer ?
#
loop_
_entity_poly.entity_id
_entity_poly.type
_entity_poly.pdbx_seq_one_letter_code
_entity_poly.pdbx_strand_id
1 'polypeptide(L)'
;MKKILLCIPVLALFAAGLAGCSQQRRWNDQERKAMREALRDYRQMVYLDDLTDAEFSLFADDVSGQLEASYPVYVTFLEMPGVSDTVDMVVVTTIVDELNADARNMRHIYPYPYLVAQGVLPAGLNYEQQHGFYKCFASKVNNTYQTMGAFFNAVLADTTDLSQIRQMELECANDLFGWTFTEVDILETVD
;
A
#
# COMPACT_ATOMS: atom_id res chain seq x y z
N MET A 1 -27.86 0.84 9.38
CA MET A 1 -27.02 1.55 8.40
C MET A 1 -27.04 3.04 8.75
N LYS A 2 -26.08 3.49 9.57
CA LYS A 2 -25.88 4.92 9.84
C LYS A 2 -25.08 5.45 8.66
N LYS A 3 -25.63 6.42 7.92
CA LYS A 3 -24.90 7.16 6.88
C LYS A 3 -23.69 7.80 7.56
N ILE A 4 -22.48 7.41 7.19
CA ILE A 4 -21.24 8.06 7.64
C ILE A 4 -21.22 9.40 6.91
N LEU A 5 -21.86 10.39 7.51
CA LEU A 5 -21.78 11.78 7.07
C LEU A 5 -20.38 12.26 7.46
N LEU A 6 -19.45 12.21 6.51
CA LEU A 6 -18.18 12.94 6.57
C LEU A 6 -18.50 14.42 6.80
N CYS A 7 -18.51 14.85 8.06
CA CYS A 7 -18.58 16.25 8.42
C CYS A 7 -17.18 16.85 8.24
N ILE A 8 -16.79 17.10 6.98
CA ILE A 8 -15.57 17.85 6.67
C ILE A 8 -15.75 19.26 7.28
N PRO A 9 -14.92 19.68 8.26
CA PRO A 9 -14.98 21.05 8.73
C PRO A 9 -14.47 21.92 7.58
N VAL A 10 -15.37 22.74 7.02
CA VAL A 10 -15.04 23.73 5.98
C VAL A 10 -14.00 24.70 6.55
N LEU A 11 -12.72 24.40 6.34
CA LEU A 11 -11.63 25.32 6.61
C LEU A 11 -11.58 26.32 5.45
N ALA A 12 -12.28 27.44 5.64
CA ALA A 12 -12.16 28.60 4.77
C ALA A 12 -10.77 29.22 4.92
N LEU A 13 -9.88 29.05 3.93
CA LEU A 13 -8.66 29.85 3.82
C LEU A 13 -8.40 30.31 2.37
N PHE A 14 -8.72 31.58 2.18
CA PHE A 14 -8.16 32.60 1.28
C PHE A 14 -7.97 32.29 -0.22
N ALA A 15 -8.86 32.87 -1.01
CA ALA A 15 -8.59 33.25 -2.39
C ALA A 15 -7.62 34.44 -2.45
N ALA A 16 -6.47 34.27 -3.11
CA ALA A 16 -5.63 35.37 -3.58
C ALA A 16 -4.99 35.03 -4.95
N GLY A 17 -5.59 35.61 -6.00
CA GLY A 17 -4.94 36.31 -7.11
C GLY A 17 -3.78 35.70 -7.93
N LEU A 18 -4.12 35.32 -9.17
CA LEU A 18 -3.53 35.70 -10.48
C LEU A 18 -2.06 35.40 -10.85
N ALA A 19 -1.94 34.83 -12.06
CA ALA A 19 -0.84 34.82 -13.04
C ALA A 19 0.33 33.85 -12.83
N GLY A 20 0.41 32.85 -13.71
CA GLY A 20 1.61 32.02 -13.92
C GLY A 20 1.26 30.67 -14.54
N CYS A 21 2.03 30.23 -15.54
CA CYS A 21 1.86 28.99 -16.31
C CYS A 21 1.40 27.79 -15.46
N SER A 22 0.50 26.98 -16.06
CA SER A 22 -0.21 25.85 -15.45
C SER A 22 0.73 24.73 -14.97
N GLN A 23 1.40 24.96 -13.86
CA GLN A 23 1.93 23.90 -13.03
C GLN A 23 0.70 23.27 -12.36
N GLN A 24 0.40 22.03 -12.70
CA GLN A 24 -0.70 21.25 -12.14
C GLN A 24 -0.60 21.35 -10.62
N ARG A 25 -1.50 22.12 -10.00
CA ARG A 25 -1.37 22.60 -8.62
C ARG A 25 -1.63 21.44 -7.67
N ARG A 26 -0.60 20.64 -7.40
CA ARG A 26 -0.62 19.50 -6.47
C ARG A 26 -1.00 19.93 -5.06
N TRP A 27 -1.45 18.97 -4.26
CA TRP A 27 -1.85 19.24 -2.89
C TRP A 27 -0.64 19.70 -2.07
N ASN A 28 -0.86 20.56 -1.09
CA ASN A 28 0.14 20.93 -0.11
C ASN A 28 0.03 20.06 1.16
N ASP A 29 0.98 20.21 2.09
CA ASP A 29 1.03 19.35 3.28
C ASP A 29 -0.16 19.52 4.21
N GLN A 30 -0.76 20.73 4.26
CA GLN A 30 -1.97 20.96 5.05
C GLN A 30 -3.18 20.26 4.42
N GLU A 31 -3.28 20.27 3.09
CA GLU A 31 -4.36 19.61 2.35
C GLU A 31 -4.26 18.08 2.46
N ARG A 32 -3.06 17.51 2.32
CA ARG A 32 -2.81 16.08 2.58
C ARG A 32 -3.14 15.69 4.01
N LYS A 33 -2.73 16.52 4.98
CA LYS A 33 -3.06 16.29 6.39
C LYS A 33 -4.56 16.32 6.63
N ALA A 34 -5.27 17.29 6.06
CA ALA A 34 -6.73 17.39 6.18
C ALA A 34 -7.44 16.17 5.58
N MET A 35 -6.97 15.66 4.43
CA MET A 35 -7.51 14.42 3.85
C MET A 35 -7.28 13.21 4.77
N ARG A 36 -6.07 13.01 5.29
CA ARG A 36 -5.77 11.92 6.25
C ARG A 36 -6.63 12.01 7.51
N GLU A 37 -6.88 13.21 8.01
CA GLU A 37 -7.75 13.44 9.16
C GLU A 37 -9.20 13.06 8.83
N ALA A 38 -9.70 13.43 7.65
CA ALA A 38 -11.03 13.01 7.18
C ALA A 38 -11.14 11.49 7.02
N LEU A 39 -10.06 10.81 6.60
CA LEU A 39 -10.04 9.36 6.45
C LEU A 39 -10.15 8.60 7.79
N ARG A 40 -9.89 9.24 8.93
CA ARG A 40 -10.01 8.60 10.25
C ARG A 40 -11.40 8.06 10.55
N ASP A 41 -12.44 8.67 9.97
CA ASP A 41 -13.83 8.22 10.15
C ASP A 41 -14.09 6.82 9.55
N TYR A 42 -13.23 6.37 8.64
CA TYR A 42 -13.30 5.02 8.05
C TYR A 42 -12.70 3.95 8.94
N ARG A 43 -11.94 4.32 9.99
CA ARG A 43 -11.29 3.34 10.87
C ARG A 43 -12.26 2.38 11.55
N GLN A 44 -13.50 2.80 11.75
CA GLN A 44 -14.57 1.96 12.31
C GLN A 44 -15.02 0.81 11.39
N MET A 45 -14.52 0.74 10.14
CA MET A 45 -14.76 -0.40 9.26
C MET A 45 -13.98 -1.63 9.74
N VAL A 46 -14.61 -2.81 9.72
CA VAL A 46 -14.06 -4.06 10.27
C VAL A 46 -12.62 -4.34 9.83
N TYR A 47 -12.30 -4.14 8.54
CA TYR A 47 -10.96 -4.36 8.02
C TYR A 47 -9.93 -3.35 8.57
N LEU A 48 -10.33 -2.09 8.69
CA LEU A 48 -9.45 -0.98 9.09
C LEU A 48 -9.27 -0.89 10.61
N ASP A 49 -10.20 -1.43 11.39
CA ASP A 49 -10.13 -1.47 12.85
C ASP A 49 -9.04 -2.44 13.35
N ASP A 50 -8.79 -3.52 12.60
CA ASP A 50 -7.73 -4.49 12.90
C ASP A 50 -6.31 -3.98 12.56
N LEU A 51 -6.20 -2.85 11.84
CA LEU A 51 -4.91 -2.24 11.52
C LEU A 51 -4.33 -1.50 12.73
N THR A 52 -3.04 -1.72 12.99
CA THR A 52 -2.26 -0.86 13.89
C THR A 52 -2.29 0.59 13.41
N ASP A 53 -2.00 1.54 14.30
CA ASP A 53 -2.00 2.97 13.94
C ASP A 53 -1.03 3.30 12.79
N ALA A 54 0.08 2.57 12.71
CA ALA A 54 1.02 2.66 11.59
C ALA A 54 0.33 2.19 10.31
N GLU A 55 -0.16 0.94 10.27
CA GLU A 55 -0.82 0.37 9.09
C GLU A 55 -2.01 1.21 8.61
N PHE A 56 -2.84 1.73 9.53
CA PHE A 56 -3.96 2.61 9.18
C PHE A 56 -3.50 3.94 8.58
N SER A 57 -2.45 4.56 9.14
CA SER A 57 -1.93 5.83 8.61
C SER A 57 -1.52 5.70 7.15
N LEU A 58 -1.10 4.50 6.78
CA LEU A 58 -0.50 4.23 5.50
C LEU A 58 -1.51 3.75 4.47
N PHE A 59 -2.55 3.02 4.91
CA PHE A 59 -3.81 2.91 4.17
C PHE A 59 -4.35 4.30 3.81
N ALA A 60 -4.40 5.22 4.78
CA ALA A 60 -4.87 6.58 4.55
C ALA A 60 -3.95 7.37 3.60
N ASP A 61 -2.64 7.11 3.61
CA ASP A 61 -1.69 7.65 2.64
C ASP A 61 -1.97 7.15 1.22
N ASP A 62 -2.25 5.85 1.04
CA ASP A 62 -2.54 5.27 -0.28
C ASP A 62 -3.84 5.85 -0.85
N VAL A 63 -4.91 5.87 -0.06
CA VAL A 63 -6.18 6.51 -0.45
C VAL A 63 -5.96 7.99 -0.80
N SER A 64 -5.23 8.73 0.05
CA SER A 64 -4.94 10.14 -0.22
C SER A 64 -4.07 10.33 -1.48
N GLY A 65 -3.12 9.45 -1.73
CA GLY A 65 -2.24 9.49 -2.90
C GLY A 65 -2.99 9.20 -4.19
N GLN A 66 -3.90 8.23 -4.18
CA GLN A 66 -4.80 7.93 -5.30
C GLN A 66 -5.72 9.12 -5.60
N LEU A 67 -6.32 9.72 -4.56
CA LEU A 67 -7.16 10.91 -4.70
C LEU A 67 -6.37 12.11 -5.23
N GLU A 68 -5.15 12.36 -4.73
CA GLU A 68 -4.27 13.44 -5.23
C GLU A 68 -3.86 13.19 -6.69
N ALA A 69 -3.57 11.94 -7.07
CA ALA A 69 -3.20 11.58 -8.44
C ALA A 69 -4.36 11.79 -9.42
N SER A 70 -5.58 11.40 -9.05
CA SER A 70 -6.77 11.58 -9.89
C SER A 70 -7.30 13.02 -9.89
N TYR A 71 -7.20 13.72 -8.75
CA TYR A 71 -7.75 15.05 -8.55
C TYR A 71 -6.66 15.98 -7.99
N PRO A 72 -5.72 16.43 -8.82
CA PRO A 72 -4.52 17.10 -8.37
C PRO A 72 -4.78 18.47 -7.75
N VAL A 73 -5.94 19.08 -7.97
CA VAL A 73 -6.30 20.38 -7.39
C VAL A 73 -7.30 20.18 -6.24
N TYR A 74 -6.81 20.25 -5.00
CA TYR A 74 -7.56 19.92 -3.78
C TYR A 74 -8.89 20.68 -3.63
N VAL A 75 -8.87 22.00 -3.83
CA VAL A 75 -10.09 22.83 -3.69
C VAL A 75 -11.16 22.44 -4.69
N THR A 76 -10.76 22.15 -5.93
CA THR A 76 -11.69 21.69 -6.97
C THR A 76 -12.25 20.32 -6.64
N PHE A 77 -11.43 19.43 -6.10
CA PHE A 77 -11.87 18.12 -5.62
C PHE A 77 -12.96 18.23 -4.53
N LEU A 78 -12.76 19.09 -3.53
CA LEU A 78 -13.74 19.28 -2.46
C LEU A 78 -15.06 19.88 -2.93
N GLU A 79 -15.03 20.71 -3.98
CA GLU A 79 -16.22 21.34 -4.56
C GLU A 79 -16.99 20.41 -5.51
N MET A 80 -16.44 19.22 -5.84
CA MET A 80 -17.10 18.27 -6.73
C MET A 80 -18.42 17.76 -6.14
N PRO A 81 -19.51 17.78 -6.93
CA PRO A 81 -20.70 17.02 -6.59
C PRO A 81 -20.35 15.53 -6.44
N GLY A 82 -20.66 14.93 -5.30
CA GLY A 82 -20.34 13.52 -5.03
C GLY A 82 -18.90 13.27 -4.56
N VAL A 83 -18.20 14.28 -4.03
CA VAL A 83 -16.87 14.10 -3.42
C VAL A 83 -16.85 12.99 -2.36
N SER A 84 -17.89 12.90 -1.52
CA SER A 84 -18.02 11.82 -0.52
C SER A 84 -18.08 10.44 -1.18
N ASP A 85 -18.89 10.29 -2.24
CA ASP A 85 -19.02 9.01 -2.96
C ASP A 85 -17.71 8.63 -3.65
N THR A 86 -16.93 9.63 -4.08
CA THR A 86 -15.61 9.42 -4.69
C THR A 86 -14.60 8.94 -3.63
N VAL A 87 -14.56 9.57 -2.46
CA VAL A 87 -13.71 9.12 -1.34
C VAL A 87 -14.12 7.72 -0.89
N ASP A 88 -15.43 7.46 -0.73
CA ASP A 88 -15.95 6.14 -0.38
C ASP A 88 -15.52 5.08 -1.40
N MET A 89 -15.62 5.39 -2.70
CA MET A 89 -15.20 4.49 -3.77
C MET A 89 -13.71 4.21 -3.71
N VAL A 90 -12.85 5.21 -3.50
CA VAL A 90 -11.39 4.98 -3.40
C VAL A 90 -11.05 4.21 -2.13
N VAL A 91 -11.65 4.52 -0.97
CA VAL A 91 -11.47 3.75 0.26
C VAL A 91 -11.86 2.28 0.04
N VAL A 92 -13.04 2.03 -0.50
CA VAL A 92 -13.52 0.66 -0.77
C VAL A 92 -12.66 -0.02 -1.82
N THR A 93 -12.19 0.70 -2.85
CA THR A 93 -11.31 0.13 -3.88
C THR A 93 -9.93 -0.18 -3.31
N THR A 94 -9.36 0.68 -2.47
CA THR A 94 -8.10 0.38 -1.76
C THR A 94 -8.28 -0.80 -0.83
N ILE A 95 -9.38 -0.88 -0.06
CA ILE A 95 -9.69 -2.07 0.72
C ILE A 95 -9.81 -3.28 -0.20
N VAL A 96 -10.56 -3.20 -1.29
CA VAL A 96 -10.73 -4.32 -2.25
C VAL A 96 -9.42 -4.69 -2.94
N ASP A 97 -8.51 -3.75 -3.18
CA ASP A 97 -7.19 -4.00 -3.76
C ASP A 97 -6.27 -4.63 -2.72
N GLU A 98 -6.35 -4.23 -1.45
CA GLU A 98 -5.66 -4.88 -0.32
C GLU A 98 -6.28 -6.25 0.02
N LEU A 99 -7.59 -6.42 -0.22
CA LEU A 99 -8.35 -7.67 -0.10
C LEU A 99 -8.34 -8.52 -1.39
N ASN A 100 -7.86 -7.99 -2.52
CA ASN A 100 -7.52 -8.72 -3.74
C ASN A 100 -6.01 -8.99 -3.78
N ALA A 101 -5.21 -8.29 -2.98
CA ALA A 101 -3.84 -8.64 -2.58
C ALA A 101 -3.85 -9.69 -1.46
N ASP A 102 -4.70 -10.70 -1.61
CA ASP A 102 -5.15 -11.51 -0.49
C ASP A 102 -4.80 -12.99 -0.64
N ALA A 103 -3.57 -13.28 -0.21
CA ALA A 103 -3.24 -14.45 0.57
C ALA A 103 -3.45 -14.21 2.11
N ARG A 104 -4.23 -13.16 2.43
CA ARG A 104 -4.52 -12.34 3.64
C ARG A 104 -3.46 -12.05 4.69
N ASN A 105 -2.35 -12.77 4.70
CA ASN A 105 -1.42 -12.75 5.81
C ASN A 105 0.02 -12.63 5.32
N MET A 106 0.30 -12.11 4.13
CA MET A 106 1.68 -12.16 3.60
C MET A 106 2.69 -11.53 4.55
N ARG A 107 2.36 -10.40 5.21
CA ARG A 107 3.19 -9.81 6.28
C ARG A 107 3.18 -10.56 7.63
N HIS A 108 2.27 -11.50 7.81
CA HIS A 108 2.15 -12.36 9.00
C HIS A 108 2.75 -13.76 8.76
N ILE A 109 2.74 -14.27 7.53
CA ILE A 109 3.39 -15.50 7.07
C ILE A 109 4.88 -15.21 6.83
N TYR A 110 5.17 -14.09 6.18
CA TYR A 110 6.50 -13.57 5.91
C TYR A 110 6.68 -12.16 6.52
N PRO A 111 6.87 -12.06 7.84
CA PRO A 111 7.06 -10.77 8.50
C PRO A 111 8.29 -10.03 7.99
N TYR A 112 8.22 -8.69 7.97
CA TYR A 112 9.34 -7.86 7.52
C TYR A 112 10.66 -8.17 8.26
N PRO A 113 10.70 -8.32 9.60
CA PRO A 113 11.93 -8.73 10.29
C PRO A 113 12.47 -10.08 9.84
N TYR A 114 11.58 -11.02 9.48
CA TYR A 114 11.97 -12.33 8.94
C TYR A 114 12.61 -12.16 7.56
N LEU A 115 11.97 -11.40 6.65
CA LEU A 115 12.49 -11.13 5.31
C LEU A 115 13.86 -10.43 5.33
N VAL A 116 14.10 -9.55 6.30
CA VAL A 116 15.41 -8.93 6.53
C VAL A 116 16.44 -9.94 7.01
N ALA A 117 16.09 -10.77 7.99
CA ALA A 117 16.98 -11.81 8.51
C ALA A 117 17.38 -12.85 7.44
N GLN A 118 16.50 -13.06 6.45
CA GLN A 118 16.71 -13.95 5.31
C GLN A 118 17.43 -13.27 4.12
N GLY A 119 17.76 -11.98 4.22
CA GLY A 119 18.47 -11.25 3.16
C GLY A 119 17.61 -10.91 1.93
N VAL A 120 16.29 -11.10 1.99
CA VAL A 120 15.36 -10.75 0.90
C VAL A 120 15.17 -9.24 0.82
N LEU A 121 14.98 -8.59 1.97
CA LEU A 121 14.77 -7.15 2.07
C LEU A 121 15.86 -6.49 2.91
N PRO A 122 16.30 -5.26 2.57
CA PRO A 122 17.17 -4.51 3.46
C PRO A 122 16.43 -4.04 4.72
N ALA A 123 17.16 -3.81 5.80
CA ALA A 123 16.63 -3.17 6.99
C ALA A 123 16.35 -1.67 6.75
N GLY A 124 15.42 -1.09 7.52
CA GLY A 124 15.13 0.34 7.48
C GLY A 124 14.28 0.79 6.29
N LEU A 125 13.62 -0.13 5.60
CA LEU A 125 12.64 0.24 4.57
C LEU A 125 11.53 1.08 5.18
N ASN A 126 11.21 2.18 4.50
CA ASN A 126 10.02 2.93 4.85
C ASN A 126 8.77 2.13 4.46
N TYR A 127 7.60 2.56 4.92
CA TYR A 127 6.39 1.80 4.61
C TYR A 127 6.06 1.76 3.14
N GLU A 128 6.21 2.86 2.39
CA GLU A 128 5.89 2.87 0.96
C GLU A 128 6.65 1.76 0.22
N GLN A 129 7.91 1.56 0.60
CA GLN A 129 8.73 0.46 0.12
C GLN A 129 8.21 -0.90 0.59
N GLN A 130 7.95 -1.08 1.89
CA GLN A 130 7.42 -2.35 2.40
C GLN A 130 6.08 -2.71 1.76
N HIS A 131 5.18 -1.74 1.62
CA HIS A 131 3.88 -1.86 1.00
C HIS A 131 3.99 -2.19 -0.49
N GLY A 132 4.87 -1.51 -1.22
CA GLY A 132 5.17 -1.81 -2.62
C GLY A 132 5.62 -3.27 -2.81
N PHE A 133 6.51 -3.75 -1.92
CA PHE A 133 6.93 -5.14 -1.91
C PHE A 133 5.75 -6.10 -1.67
N TYR A 134 4.98 -5.90 -0.61
CA TYR A 134 3.88 -6.82 -0.27
C TYR A 134 2.77 -6.81 -1.32
N LYS A 135 2.50 -5.65 -1.96
CA LYS A 135 1.55 -5.53 -3.07
C LYS A 135 2.02 -6.34 -4.28
N CYS A 136 3.29 -6.24 -4.65
CA CYS A 136 3.87 -7.06 -5.71
C CYS A 136 3.79 -8.56 -5.36
N PHE A 137 4.19 -8.92 -4.14
CA PHE A 137 4.30 -10.32 -3.72
C PHE A 137 2.92 -10.99 -3.68
N ALA A 138 1.92 -10.32 -3.12
CA ALA A 138 0.55 -10.79 -3.11
C ALA A 138 -0.01 -10.97 -4.53
N SER A 139 0.26 -10.03 -5.44
CA SER A 139 -0.14 -10.15 -6.85
C SER A 139 0.46 -11.40 -7.51
N LYS A 140 1.76 -11.66 -7.32
CA LYS A 140 2.42 -12.86 -7.87
C LYS A 140 1.85 -14.15 -7.26
N VAL A 141 1.58 -14.19 -5.96
CA VAL A 141 0.95 -15.37 -5.31
C VAL A 141 -0.44 -15.64 -5.87
N ASN A 142 -1.26 -14.61 -6.05
CA ASN A 142 -2.61 -14.76 -6.59
C ASN A 142 -2.62 -15.20 -8.06
N ASN A 143 -1.60 -14.82 -8.83
CA ASN A 143 -1.42 -15.27 -10.20
C ASN A 143 -0.88 -16.70 -10.30
N THR A 144 -0.03 -17.11 -9.35
CA THR A 144 0.59 -18.44 -9.34
C THR A 144 -0.33 -19.52 -8.75
N TYR A 145 -1.03 -19.23 -7.66
CA TYR A 145 -1.83 -20.20 -6.93
C TYR A 145 -3.32 -19.95 -7.10
N GLN A 146 -4.00 -20.88 -7.77
CA GLN A 146 -5.45 -20.79 -8.05
C GLN A 146 -6.34 -20.89 -6.80
N THR A 147 -5.82 -21.46 -5.71
CA THR A 147 -6.56 -21.58 -4.45
C THR A 147 -5.65 -21.34 -3.25
N MET A 148 -6.23 -20.85 -2.16
CA MET A 148 -5.53 -20.65 -0.89
C MET A 148 -4.93 -21.96 -0.34
N GLY A 149 -5.63 -23.09 -0.50
CA GLY A 149 -5.10 -24.39 -0.09
C GLY A 149 -3.84 -24.80 -0.87
N ALA A 150 -3.75 -24.46 -2.16
CA ALA A 150 -2.56 -24.70 -2.95
C ALA A 150 -1.37 -23.83 -2.48
N PHE A 151 -1.63 -22.57 -2.16
CA PHE A 151 -0.61 -21.68 -1.60
C PHE A 151 -0.11 -22.18 -0.23
N PHE A 152 -1.01 -22.50 0.72
CA PHE A 152 -0.59 -23.01 2.03
C PHE A 152 0.20 -24.33 1.93
N ASN A 153 -0.21 -25.25 1.06
CA ASN A 153 0.55 -26.48 0.84
C ASN A 153 1.94 -26.17 0.27
N ALA A 154 2.08 -25.15 -0.59
CA ALA A 154 3.37 -24.70 -1.08
C ALA A 154 4.23 -24.10 0.05
N VAL A 155 3.66 -23.26 0.93
CA VAL A 155 4.35 -22.72 2.12
C VAL A 155 4.82 -23.84 3.05
N LEU A 156 4.00 -24.87 3.29
CA LEU A 156 4.39 -26.01 4.13
C LEU A 156 5.47 -26.89 3.50
N ALA A 157 5.53 -26.93 2.16
CA ALA A 157 6.55 -27.64 1.40
C ALA A 157 7.80 -26.78 1.13
N ASP A 158 7.76 -25.49 1.50
CA ASP A 158 8.82 -24.51 1.27
C ASP A 158 9.98 -24.76 2.24
N THR A 159 10.94 -25.56 1.77
CA THR A 159 12.05 -26.07 2.60
C THR A 159 13.43 -25.55 2.13
N THR A 160 13.48 -24.74 1.07
CA THR A 160 14.74 -24.27 0.48
C THR A 160 14.63 -22.83 -0.03
N ASP A 161 15.76 -22.13 -0.08
CA ASP A 161 15.88 -20.78 -0.66
C ASP A 161 15.68 -20.75 -2.19
N LEU A 162 15.38 -21.88 -2.83
CA LEU A 162 15.10 -21.98 -4.27
C LEU A 162 13.61 -22.23 -4.54
N SER A 163 12.76 -22.10 -3.53
CA SER A 163 11.33 -22.29 -3.70
C SER A 163 10.72 -21.24 -4.63
N GLN A 164 9.61 -21.61 -5.27
CA GLN A 164 8.84 -20.71 -6.10
C GLN A 164 8.37 -19.46 -5.33
N ILE A 165 8.12 -19.61 -4.03
CA ILE A 165 7.73 -18.49 -3.17
C ILE A 165 8.91 -17.55 -2.98
N ARG A 166 10.11 -18.07 -2.65
CA ARG A 166 11.32 -17.25 -2.53
C ARG A 166 11.65 -16.51 -3.83
N GLN A 167 11.46 -17.14 -4.98
CA GLN A 167 11.65 -16.48 -6.28
C GLN A 167 10.71 -15.28 -6.45
N MET A 168 9.43 -15.42 -6.11
CA MET A 168 8.47 -14.31 -6.17
C MET A 168 8.84 -13.18 -5.19
N GLU A 169 9.31 -13.50 -3.99
CA GLU A 169 9.83 -12.50 -3.04
C GLU A 169 11.01 -11.72 -3.63
N LEU A 170 12.02 -12.43 -4.16
CA LEU A 170 13.22 -11.81 -4.72
C LEU A 170 12.91 -10.95 -5.96
N GLU A 171 12.03 -11.41 -6.85
CA GLU A 171 11.57 -10.63 -7.99
C GLU A 171 10.92 -9.30 -7.55
N CYS A 172 10.04 -9.35 -6.54
CA CYS A 172 9.39 -8.15 -6.02
C CYS A 172 10.35 -7.20 -5.29
N ALA A 173 11.35 -7.74 -4.59
CA ALA A 173 12.42 -6.93 -4.00
C ALA A 173 13.25 -6.24 -5.10
N ASN A 174 13.61 -6.98 -6.15
CA ASN A 174 14.40 -6.46 -7.27
C ASN A 174 13.69 -5.36 -8.04
N ASP A 175 12.40 -5.54 -8.34
CA ASP A 175 11.59 -4.53 -9.02
C ASP A 175 11.48 -3.23 -8.20
N LEU A 176 11.41 -3.36 -6.87
CA LEU A 176 11.28 -2.21 -5.96
C LEU A 176 12.60 -1.42 -5.79
N PHE A 177 13.75 -2.09 -5.88
CA PHE A 177 15.07 -1.48 -5.62
C PHE A 177 15.98 -1.38 -6.84
N GLY A 178 15.55 -1.87 -8.01
CA GLY A 178 16.38 -1.93 -9.22
C GLY A 178 17.62 -2.82 -9.05
N TRP A 179 17.56 -3.80 -8.15
CA TRP A 179 18.67 -4.68 -7.83
C TRP A 179 18.70 -5.86 -8.80
N THR A 180 19.81 -6.04 -9.52
CA THR A 180 20.12 -7.33 -10.13
C THR A 180 20.89 -8.14 -9.09
N PHE A 181 20.27 -9.15 -8.49
CA PHE A 181 21.03 -10.17 -7.77
C PHE A 181 21.93 -10.88 -8.79
N THR A 182 23.22 -10.59 -8.76
CA THR A 182 24.20 -11.55 -9.26
C THR A 182 24.22 -12.68 -8.25
N GLU A 183 23.80 -13.86 -8.69
CA GLU A 183 24.01 -15.15 -8.03
C GLU A 183 25.34 -15.10 -7.27
N VAL A 184 25.26 -15.08 -5.93
CA VAL A 184 26.46 -15.04 -5.10
C VAL A 184 27.13 -16.39 -5.28
N ASP A 185 28.33 -16.38 -5.87
CA ASP A 185 29.20 -17.53 -6.04
C ASP A 185 29.20 -18.38 -4.76
N ILE A 186 28.71 -19.62 -4.91
CA ILE A 186 29.02 -20.70 -3.98
C ILE A 186 30.52 -20.93 -4.11
N LEU A 187 31.32 -20.25 -3.29
CA LEU A 187 32.67 -20.69 -3.02
C LEU A 187 32.55 -21.94 -2.13
N GLU A 188 32.51 -23.11 -2.77
CA GLU A 188 32.92 -24.35 -2.14
C GLU A 188 34.35 -24.16 -1.61
N THR A 189 34.49 -23.89 -0.30
CA THR A 189 35.75 -24.17 0.39
C THR A 189 35.79 -25.67 0.64
N VAL A 190 36.40 -26.40 -0.30
CA VAL A 190 36.90 -27.76 -0.04
C VAL A 190 38.22 -27.59 0.70
N ASP A 191 38.21 -27.87 2.01
CA ASP A 191 39.40 -28.30 2.76
C ASP A 191 39.30 -29.83 2.98
#